data_AF-A0A560PSC3-F1
#
_entry.id   AF-A0A560PSC3-F1
#
_cell.length_a   1.000
_cell.length_b   1.000
_cell.length_c   1.000
_cell.angle_alpha   90.00
_cell.angle_beta   90.00
_cell.angle_gamma   90.00
#
_symmetry.space_group_name_H-M   'P 1'
#
loop_
_entity.id
_entity.type
_entity.pdbx_description
1 polymer ?
#
loop_
_entity_poly.entity_id
_entity_poly.type
_entity_poly.pdbx_seq_one_letter_code
_entity_poly.pdbx_strand_id
1 'polypeptide(L)'
;MHDRAIVLRDILLIANKAELPAELEKIKVLAQNYASSAEKLDQMFANRSDITSDERSALTRIKAVEARTLPLIAQVITLRMNDRAPEALDLLMAQARPAFVEWLSLINQMIDLEEGMSKQAASQAYAVASDFSVLMWGLTLVLFVLGGGVAWVLARSFLQPLTRACPGRIGRGGQFDVDPDYPWDGRAGASAQGLGKHATKLAQDDPQYLRLRR
;
A
#
# COMPACT_ATOMS: atom_id res chain seq x y z
N MET A 1 -1.62 27.42 -16.43
CA MET A 1 -1.21 28.03 -17.72
C MET A 1 -2.37 28.15 -18.69
N HIS A 2 -3.11 27.07 -18.92
CA HIS A 2 -4.30 27.09 -19.76
C HIS A 2 -5.27 28.23 -19.41
N ASP A 3 -5.61 28.39 -18.13
CA ASP A 3 -6.51 29.44 -17.66
C ASP A 3 -5.98 30.85 -17.93
N ARG A 4 -4.66 31.05 -17.92
CA ARG A 4 -4.05 32.34 -18.27
C ARG A 4 -4.27 32.68 -19.74
N ALA A 5 -4.22 31.69 -20.62
CA ALA A 5 -4.49 31.88 -22.04
C ALA A 5 -5.99 32.18 -22.30
N ILE A 6 -6.89 31.53 -21.54
CA ILE A 6 -8.34 31.82 -21.57
C ILE A 6 -8.59 33.26 -21.13
N VAL A 7 -8.11 33.64 -19.94
CA VAL A 7 -8.32 34.99 -19.41
C VAL A 7 -7.70 36.05 -20.32
N LEU A 8 -6.53 35.79 -20.91
CA LEU A 8 -5.91 36.72 -21.86
C LEU A 8 -6.77 36.94 -23.11
N ARG A 9 -7.40 35.88 -23.62
CA ARG A 9 -8.37 35.99 -24.72
C ARG A 9 -9.60 36.78 -24.26
N ASP A 10 -10.12 36.48 -23.07
CA ASP A 10 -11.33 37.14 -22.56
C ASP A 10 -11.10 38.65 -22.34
N ILE A 11 -9.90 39.06 -21.88
CA ILE A 11 -9.44 40.46 -21.82
C ILE A 11 -9.56 41.17 -23.19
N LEU A 12 -9.29 40.47 -24.30
CA LEU A 12 -9.43 41.03 -25.65
C LEU A 12 -10.89 41.12 -26.10
N LEU A 13 -11.73 40.17 -25.70
CA LEU A 13 -13.11 40.04 -26.17
C LEU A 13 -14.10 40.91 -25.36
N ILE A 14 -13.71 41.38 -24.17
CA ILE A 14 -14.54 42.28 -23.37
C ILE A 14 -14.81 43.59 -24.12
N ALA A 15 -16.08 43.84 -24.43
CA ALA A 15 -16.56 45.09 -25.00
C ALA A 15 -16.69 46.20 -23.95
N ASN A 16 -17.16 45.85 -22.74
CA ASN A 16 -17.37 46.79 -21.65
C ASN A 16 -16.11 46.96 -20.78
N LYS A 17 -15.45 48.12 -20.89
CA LYS A 17 -14.22 48.41 -20.12
C LYS A 17 -14.40 48.34 -18.59
N ALA A 18 -15.62 48.43 -18.08
CA ALA A 18 -15.88 48.30 -16.63
C ALA A 18 -15.59 46.89 -16.09
N GLU A 19 -15.59 45.86 -16.93
CA GLU A 19 -15.33 44.46 -16.56
C GLU A 19 -13.84 44.10 -16.63
N LEU A 20 -13.04 44.94 -17.28
CA LEU A 20 -11.61 44.74 -17.53
C LEU A 20 -10.75 44.61 -16.26
N PRO A 21 -10.98 45.40 -15.18
CA PRO A 21 -10.19 45.28 -13.95
C PRO A 21 -10.30 43.90 -13.30
N ALA A 22 -11.48 43.27 -13.37
CA ALA A 22 -11.70 41.95 -12.78
C ALA A 22 -10.88 40.86 -13.50
N GLU A 23 -10.84 40.88 -14.84
CA GLU A 23 -10.02 39.94 -15.60
C GLU A 23 -8.52 40.20 -15.46
N LEU A 24 -8.11 41.47 -15.34
CA LEU A 24 -6.72 41.82 -15.06
C LEU A 24 -6.24 41.31 -13.70
N GLU A 25 -7.10 41.35 -12.67
CA GLU A 25 -6.75 40.75 -11.38
C GLU A 25 -6.70 39.22 -11.47
N LYS A 26 -7.64 38.58 -12.19
CA LYS A 26 -7.62 37.13 -12.42
C LYS A 26 -6.31 36.67 -13.08
N ILE A 27 -5.88 37.31 -14.17
CA ILE A 27 -4.64 36.90 -14.86
C ILE A 27 -3.40 37.09 -13.97
N LYS A 28 -3.41 38.12 -13.12
CA LYS A 28 -2.34 38.39 -12.14
C LYS A 28 -2.29 37.33 -11.06
N VAL A 29 -3.43 36.96 -10.47
CA VAL A 29 -3.51 35.85 -9.48
C VAL A 29 -3.03 34.55 -10.10
N LEU A 30 -3.48 34.23 -11.32
CA LEU A 30 -3.04 33.03 -12.04
C LEU A 30 -1.52 33.06 -12.34
N ALA A 31 -0.95 34.23 -12.63
CA ALA A 31 0.48 34.38 -12.82
C ALA A 31 1.26 34.15 -11.52
N GLN A 32 0.79 34.70 -10.40
CA GLN A 32 1.39 34.50 -9.08
C GLN A 32 1.34 33.04 -8.63
N ASN A 33 0.19 32.38 -8.79
CA ASN A 33 0.02 30.96 -8.45
C ASN A 33 1.00 30.08 -9.23
N TYR A 34 1.20 30.39 -10.51
CA TYR A 34 2.19 29.68 -11.29
C TYR A 34 3.61 29.96 -10.83
N ALA A 35 3.98 31.23 -10.63
CA ALA A 35 5.33 31.60 -10.20
C ALA A 35 5.71 30.91 -8.88
N SER A 36 4.79 30.87 -7.92
CA SER A 36 4.99 30.14 -6.65
C SER A 36 5.17 28.63 -6.87
N SER A 37 4.43 28.04 -7.80
CA SER A 37 4.58 26.61 -8.12
C SER A 37 5.91 26.32 -8.83
N ALA A 38 6.33 27.19 -9.74
CA ALA A 38 7.60 27.10 -10.45
C ALA A 38 8.79 27.24 -9.50
N GLU A 39 8.70 28.14 -8.51
CA GLU A 39 9.73 28.30 -7.48
C GLU A 39 9.88 27.05 -6.61
N LYS A 40 8.77 26.45 -6.18
CA LYS A 40 8.81 25.19 -5.42
C LYS A 40 9.45 24.05 -6.23
N LEU A 41 9.16 24.00 -7.53
CA LEU A 41 9.79 23.03 -8.43
C LEU A 41 11.30 23.28 -8.54
N ASP A 42 11.72 24.54 -8.70
CA ASP A 42 13.15 24.90 -8.76
C ASP A 42 13.89 24.52 -7.47
N GLN A 43 13.27 24.77 -6.31
CA GLN A 43 13.80 24.36 -5.00
C GLN A 43 13.94 22.84 -4.90
N MET A 44 12.95 22.08 -5.36
CA MET A 44 12.99 20.62 -5.39
C MET A 44 14.13 20.11 -6.29
N PHE A 45 14.32 20.71 -7.46
CA PHE A 45 15.40 20.37 -8.40
C PHE A 45 16.80 20.77 -7.87
N ALA A 46 16.88 21.81 -7.04
CA ALA A 46 18.13 22.23 -6.42
C ALA A 46 18.55 21.34 -5.25
N ASN A 47 17.58 20.81 -4.49
CA ASN A 47 17.82 20.04 -3.27
C ASN A 47 17.97 18.52 -3.52
N ARG A 48 17.55 18.04 -4.70
CA ARG A 48 17.63 16.64 -5.09
C ARG A 48 18.92 16.32 -5.84
N SER A 49 19.56 15.21 -5.49
CA SER A 49 20.74 14.69 -6.18
C SER A 49 20.43 13.62 -7.23
N ASP A 50 19.18 13.15 -7.26
CA ASP A 50 18.68 12.08 -8.13
C ASP A 50 18.00 12.59 -9.40
N ILE A 51 18.19 13.88 -9.75
CA ILE A 51 17.64 14.49 -10.96
C ILE A 51 18.41 14.01 -12.20
N THR A 52 17.69 13.47 -13.16
CA THR A 52 18.23 13.01 -14.45
C THR A 52 18.57 14.16 -15.38
N SER A 53 19.41 13.88 -16.38
CA SER A 53 19.71 14.83 -17.46
C SER A 53 18.47 15.25 -18.24
N ASP A 54 17.53 14.31 -18.43
CA ASP A 54 16.32 14.55 -19.21
C ASP A 54 15.33 15.45 -18.46
N GLU A 55 15.13 15.26 -17.15
CA GLU A 55 14.37 16.17 -16.29
C GLU A 55 14.95 17.60 -16.34
N ARG A 56 16.27 17.73 -16.21
CA ARG A 56 16.95 19.04 -16.26
C ARG A 56 16.80 19.73 -17.61
N SER A 57 16.91 18.97 -18.69
CA SER A 57 16.71 19.45 -20.07
C SER A 57 15.27 19.91 -20.29
N ALA A 58 14.28 19.11 -19.86
CA ALA A 58 12.86 19.43 -19.96
C ALA A 58 12.52 20.71 -19.17
N LEU A 59 13.00 20.84 -17.93
CA LEU A 59 12.80 22.05 -17.13
C LEU A 59 13.42 23.28 -17.81
N THR A 60 14.63 23.16 -18.36
CA THR A 60 15.29 24.25 -19.08
C THR A 60 14.46 24.73 -20.28
N ARG A 61 13.90 23.80 -21.07
CA ARG A 61 13.03 24.13 -22.21
C ARG A 61 11.75 24.83 -21.75
N ILE A 62 11.13 24.38 -20.65
CA ILE A 62 9.95 25.03 -20.05
C ILE A 62 10.27 26.47 -19.63
N LYS A 63 11.41 26.70 -18.96
CA LYS A 63 11.83 28.06 -18.55
C LYS A 63 12.12 28.96 -19.74
N ALA A 64 12.69 28.43 -20.82
CA ALA A 64 12.98 29.20 -22.03
C ALA A 64 11.69 29.68 -22.72
N VAL A 65 10.70 28.79 -22.89
CA VAL A 65 9.41 29.18 -23.49
C VAL A 65 8.61 30.11 -22.57
N GLU A 66 8.69 29.91 -21.25
CA GLU A 66 8.11 30.82 -20.26
C GLU A 66 8.66 32.24 -20.45
N ALA A 67 9.99 32.39 -20.45
CA ALA A 67 10.66 33.67 -20.60
C ALA A 67 10.30 34.39 -21.91
N ARG A 68 10.04 33.64 -22.98
CA ARG A 68 9.55 34.19 -24.26
C ARG A 68 8.07 34.55 -24.24
N THR A 69 7.24 33.82 -23.49
CA THR A 69 5.77 33.98 -23.49
C THR A 69 5.32 35.12 -22.58
N LEU A 70 5.93 35.27 -21.40
CA LEU A 70 5.59 36.33 -20.44
C LEU A 70 5.58 37.75 -21.04
N PRO A 71 6.59 38.20 -21.82
CA PRO A 71 6.56 39.53 -22.43
C PRO A 71 5.46 39.68 -23.48
N LEU A 72 5.10 38.60 -24.19
CA LEU A 72 3.99 38.64 -25.16
C LEU A 72 2.65 38.87 -24.46
N ILE A 73 2.42 38.22 -23.32
CA ILE A 73 1.21 38.44 -22.50
C ILE A 73 1.13 39.91 -22.07
N ALA A 74 2.23 40.46 -21.55
CA ALA A 74 2.28 41.86 -21.13
C ALA A 74 1.99 42.81 -22.29
N GLN A 75 2.59 42.59 -23.46
CA GLN A 75 2.35 43.40 -24.65
C GLN A 75 0.89 43.34 -25.13
N VAL A 76 0.27 42.15 -25.14
CA VAL A 76 -1.15 42.00 -25.50
C VAL A 76 -2.03 42.81 -24.55
N ILE A 77 -1.77 42.74 -23.23
CA ILE A 77 -2.51 43.53 -22.23
C ILE A 77 -2.28 45.03 -22.46
N THR A 78 -1.04 45.47 -22.66
CA THR A 78 -0.72 46.88 -22.91
C THR A 78 -1.39 47.42 -24.16
N LEU A 79 -1.36 46.67 -25.28
CA LEU A 79 -2.05 47.05 -26.52
C LEU A 79 -3.56 47.16 -26.28
N ARG A 80 -4.14 46.22 -25.53
CA ARG A 80 -5.55 46.26 -25.16
C ARG A 80 -5.92 47.46 -24.30
N MET A 81 -5.06 47.86 -23.35
CA MET A 81 -5.28 49.03 -22.49
C MET A 81 -5.19 50.34 -23.26
N ASN A 82 -4.38 50.39 -24.31
CA ASN A 82 -4.21 51.56 -25.17
C ASN A 82 -5.23 51.63 -26.31
N ASP A 83 -6.35 50.90 -26.22
CA ASP A 83 -7.40 50.82 -27.24
C ASP A 83 -6.96 50.29 -28.61
N ARG A 84 -5.82 49.60 -28.67
CA ARG A 84 -5.28 48.96 -29.89
C ARG A 84 -5.69 47.50 -29.98
N ALA A 85 -6.99 47.25 -29.89
CA ALA A 85 -7.54 45.89 -29.86
C ALA A 85 -7.19 45.02 -31.10
N PRO A 86 -7.21 45.56 -32.34
CA PRO A 86 -6.82 44.77 -33.52
C PRO A 86 -5.37 44.29 -33.44
N GLU A 87 -4.44 45.17 -33.05
CA GLU A 87 -3.03 44.83 -32.92
C GLU A 87 -2.76 43.85 -31.78
N ALA A 88 -3.50 43.97 -30.68
CA ALA A 88 -3.44 43.03 -29.57
C ALA A 88 -3.90 41.62 -30.01
N LEU A 89 -4.94 41.54 -30.84
CA LEU A 89 -5.45 40.29 -31.40
C LEU A 89 -4.43 39.66 -32.38
N ASP A 90 -3.85 40.46 -33.26
CA ASP A 90 -2.82 39.99 -34.20
C ASP A 90 -1.61 39.42 -33.45
N LEU A 91 -1.12 40.13 -32.43
CA LEU A 91 -0.03 39.65 -31.58
C LEU A 91 -0.41 38.36 -30.82
N LEU A 92 -1.63 38.30 -30.28
CA LEU A 92 -2.14 37.11 -29.60
C LEU A 92 -2.14 35.91 -30.53
N MET A 93 -2.66 36.06 -31.75
CA MET A 93 -2.83 34.95 -32.69
C MET A 93 -1.51 34.52 -33.33
N ALA A 94 -0.67 35.47 -33.71
CA ALA A 94 0.58 35.20 -34.42
C ALA A 94 1.69 34.67 -33.49
N GLN A 95 1.77 35.15 -32.25
CA GLN A 95 2.91 34.89 -31.38
C GLN A 95 2.52 34.26 -30.04
N ALA A 96 1.58 34.86 -29.31
CA ALA A 96 1.30 34.40 -27.96
C ALA A 96 0.61 33.02 -27.94
N ARG A 97 -0.35 32.77 -28.85
CA ARG A 97 -1.04 31.49 -28.98
C ARG A 97 -0.08 30.32 -29.26
N PRO A 98 0.79 30.34 -30.29
CA PRO A 98 1.73 29.25 -30.50
C PRO A 98 2.69 29.08 -29.32
N ALA A 99 3.12 30.18 -28.68
CA ALA A 99 3.98 30.11 -27.50
C ALA A 99 3.28 29.43 -26.31
N PHE A 100 1.99 29.69 -26.07
CA PHE A 100 1.21 28.98 -25.05
C PHE A 100 1.04 27.49 -25.34
N VAL A 101 0.81 27.12 -26.61
CA VAL A 101 0.68 25.71 -27.02
C VAL A 101 2.01 24.98 -26.81
N GLU A 102 3.12 25.58 -27.22
CA GLU A 102 4.46 25.03 -26.99
C GLU A 102 4.75 24.88 -25.50
N TRP A 103 4.41 25.90 -24.69
CA TRP A 103 4.60 25.85 -23.25
C TRP A 103 3.81 24.71 -22.59
N LEU A 104 2.54 24.53 -22.97
CA LEU A 104 1.74 23.43 -22.46
C LEU A 104 2.29 22.07 -22.92
N SER A 105 2.72 21.95 -24.17
CA SER A 105 3.32 20.71 -24.69
C SER A 105 4.59 20.32 -23.93
N LEU A 106 5.44 21.29 -23.59
CA LEU A 106 6.66 21.05 -22.83
C LEU A 106 6.37 20.63 -21.37
N ILE A 107 5.36 21.23 -20.75
CA ILE A 107 4.89 20.81 -19.42
C ILE A 107 4.35 19.37 -19.48
N ASN A 108 3.56 19.02 -20.49
CA ASN A 108 3.04 17.66 -20.63
C ASN A 108 4.17 16.64 -20.84
N GLN A 109 5.17 16.96 -21.66
CA GLN A 109 6.37 16.11 -21.81
C GLN A 109 7.08 15.86 -20.48
N MET A 110 7.17 16.87 -19.61
CA MET A 110 7.74 16.72 -18.27
C MET A 110 6.87 15.82 -17.38
N ILE A 111 5.55 15.98 -17.42
CA ILE A 111 4.62 15.13 -16.68
C ILE A 111 4.74 13.67 -17.13
N ASP A 112 4.80 13.41 -18.44
CA ASP A 112 4.95 12.07 -19.00
C ASP A 112 6.26 11.41 -18.55
N LEU A 113 7.35 12.18 -18.48
CA LEU A 113 8.66 11.73 -18.00
C LEU A 113 8.57 11.30 -16.53
N GLU A 114 8.03 12.16 -15.66
CA GLU A 114 7.88 11.90 -14.23
C GLU A 114 6.93 10.72 -13.96
N GLU A 115 5.85 10.61 -14.72
CA GLU A 115 4.95 9.45 -14.67
C GLU A 115 5.65 8.15 -15.07
N GLY A 116 6.49 8.20 -16.11
CA GLY A 116 7.30 7.06 -16.55
C GLY A 116 8.23 6.59 -15.45
N MET A 117 8.96 7.51 -14.82
CA MET A 117 9.87 7.23 -13.70
C MET A 117 9.10 6.68 -12.48
N SER A 118 7.95 7.25 -12.16
CA SER A 118 7.08 6.78 -11.08
C SER A 118 6.58 5.34 -11.31
N LYS A 119 6.11 5.04 -12.52
CA LYS A 119 5.70 3.67 -12.91
C LYS A 119 6.86 2.68 -12.81
N GLN A 120 8.06 3.10 -13.22
CA GLN A 120 9.26 2.26 -13.12
C GLN A 120 9.62 1.99 -11.66
N ALA A 121 9.62 3.00 -10.80
CA ALA A 121 9.85 2.84 -9.36
C ALA A 121 8.82 1.91 -8.70
N ALA A 122 7.53 2.05 -9.06
CA ALA A 122 6.48 1.16 -8.60
C ALA A 122 6.72 -0.29 -9.04
N SER A 123 7.09 -0.50 -10.31
CA SER A 123 7.38 -1.85 -10.83
C SER A 123 8.55 -2.53 -10.09
N GLN A 124 9.59 -1.76 -9.74
CA GLN A 124 10.73 -2.27 -8.95
C GLN A 124 10.29 -2.67 -7.53
N ALA A 125 9.44 -1.86 -6.89
CA ALA A 125 8.89 -2.20 -5.58
C ALA A 125 8.04 -3.49 -5.62
N TYR A 126 7.23 -3.68 -6.66
CA TYR A 126 6.47 -4.91 -6.86
C TYR A 126 7.37 -6.13 -7.13
N ALA A 127 8.46 -5.97 -7.89
CA ALA A 127 9.43 -7.05 -8.11
C ALA A 127 10.05 -7.50 -6.78
N VAL A 128 10.49 -6.56 -5.93
CA VAL A 128 10.99 -6.86 -4.59
C VAL A 128 9.93 -7.58 -3.74
N ALA A 129 8.68 -7.14 -3.76
CA ALA A 129 7.58 -7.80 -3.04
C ALA A 129 7.31 -9.23 -3.53
N SER A 130 7.48 -9.48 -4.84
CA SER A 130 7.34 -10.83 -5.41
C SER A 130 8.44 -11.77 -4.92
N ASP A 131 9.67 -11.28 -4.77
CA ASP A 131 10.80 -12.06 -4.23
C ASP A 131 10.57 -12.47 -2.76
N PHE A 132 9.96 -11.60 -1.95
CA PHE A 132 9.53 -11.96 -0.59
C PHE A 132 8.51 -13.09 -0.56
N SER A 133 7.61 -13.15 -1.56
CA SER A 133 6.63 -14.22 -1.65
C SER A 133 7.31 -15.58 -1.89
N VAL A 134 8.37 -15.61 -2.71
CA VAL A 134 9.18 -16.82 -2.93
C VAL A 134 9.86 -17.27 -1.63
N LEU A 135 10.41 -16.33 -0.85
CA LEU A 135 11.02 -16.63 0.45
C LEU A 135 9.99 -17.16 1.45
N MET A 136 8.79 -16.57 1.51
CA MET A 136 7.69 -17.05 2.36
C MET A 136 7.32 -18.49 2.01
N TRP A 137 7.08 -18.79 0.73
CA TRP A 137 6.78 -20.16 0.28
C TRP A 137 7.92 -21.13 0.59
N GLY A 138 9.17 -20.73 0.39
CA GLY A 138 10.34 -21.53 0.74
C GLY A 138 10.39 -21.86 2.23
N LEU A 139 10.19 -20.86 3.10
CA LEU A 139 10.21 -21.04 4.55
C LEU A 139 9.05 -21.92 5.01
N THR A 140 7.85 -21.69 4.48
CA THR A 140 6.67 -22.51 4.76
C THR A 140 6.91 -23.97 4.39
N LEU A 141 7.49 -24.24 3.21
CA LEU A 141 7.80 -25.61 2.77
C LEU A 141 8.82 -26.28 3.69
N VAL A 142 9.87 -25.56 4.11
CA VAL A 142 10.85 -26.07 5.09
C VAL A 142 10.17 -26.44 6.41
N LEU A 143 9.29 -25.58 6.93
CA LEU A 143 8.51 -25.86 8.15
C LEU A 143 7.63 -27.10 8.02
N PHE A 144 6.93 -27.27 6.88
CA PHE A 144 6.12 -28.47 6.63
C PHE A 144 6.97 -29.74 6.56
N VAL A 145 8.14 -29.70 5.91
CA VAL A 145 9.05 -30.85 5.83
C VAL A 145 9.57 -31.23 7.22
N LEU A 146 9.99 -30.24 8.02
CA LEU A 146 10.46 -30.48 9.38
C LEU A 146 9.34 -31.02 10.28
N GLY A 147 8.16 -30.40 10.26
CA GLY A 147 7.00 -30.86 11.02
C GLY A 147 6.54 -32.26 10.64
N GLY A 148 6.46 -32.54 9.33
CA GLY A 148 6.14 -33.86 8.80
C GLY A 148 7.20 -34.91 9.18
N GLY A 149 8.48 -34.55 9.12
CA GLY A 149 9.59 -35.41 9.53
C GLY A 149 9.51 -35.79 11.02
N VAL A 150 9.28 -34.81 11.90
CA VAL A 150 9.09 -35.04 13.33
C VAL A 150 7.87 -35.93 13.59
N ALA A 151 6.73 -35.64 12.95
CA ALA A 151 5.53 -36.46 13.07
C ALA A 151 5.77 -37.91 12.61
N TRP A 152 6.50 -38.11 11.52
CA TRP A 152 6.85 -39.44 11.01
C TRP A 152 7.76 -40.22 11.96
N VAL A 153 8.79 -39.57 12.51
CA VAL A 153 9.66 -40.18 13.53
C VAL A 153 8.84 -40.59 14.74
N LEU A 154 7.99 -39.70 15.27
CA LEU A 154 7.14 -39.99 16.43
C LEU A 154 6.15 -41.15 16.17
N ALA A 155 5.49 -41.15 15.01
CA ALA A 155 4.58 -42.23 14.61
C ALA A 155 5.30 -43.59 14.52
N ARG A 156 6.55 -43.60 14.05
CA ARG A 156 7.33 -44.83 13.88
C ARG A 156 7.99 -45.30 15.19
N SER A 157 8.52 -44.41 16.01
CA SER A 157 9.28 -44.79 17.20
C SER A 157 8.41 -45.05 18.43
N PHE A 158 7.31 -44.31 18.61
CA PHE A 158 6.47 -44.41 19.81
C PHE A 158 5.15 -45.13 19.56
N LEU A 159 4.47 -44.88 18.43
CA LEU A 159 3.14 -45.46 18.20
C LEU A 159 3.18 -46.88 17.61
N GLN A 160 4.17 -47.22 16.77
CA GLN A 160 4.31 -48.60 16.26
C GLN A 160 4.54 -49.67 17.35
N PRO A 161 5.40 -49.48 18.36
CA PRO A 161 5.54 -50.46 19.43
C PRO A 161 4.26 -50.62 20.26
N LEU A 162 3.54 -49.53 20.56
CA LEU A 162 2.31 -49.56 21.34
C LEU A 162 1.14 -50.23 20.58
N THR A 163 1.02 -49.98 19.28
CA THR A 163 0.01 -50.65 18.42
C THR A 163 0.33 -52.13 18.17
N ARG A 164 1.60 -52.53 18.26
CA ARG A 164 1.99 -53.95 18.20
C ARG A 164 1.84 -54.66 19.55
N ALA A 165 1.98 -53.96 20.67
CA ALA A 165 1.88 -54.52 22.02
C ALA A 165 0.42 -54.66 22.51
N CYS A 166 -0.52 -53.84 22.02
CA CYS A 166 -1.95 -54.01 22.23
C CYS A 166 -2.68 -54.05 20.88
N PRO A 167 -2.85 -55.23 20.25
CA PRO A 167 -3.79 -55.36 19.15
C PRO A 167 -5.21 -55.35 19.72
N GLY A 168 -5.70 -54.17 20.09
CA GLY A 168 -7.09 -53.97 20.46
C GLY A 168 -7.98 -54.21 19.25
N ARG A 169 -8.50 -55.44 19.10
CA ARG A 169 -9.50 -55.76 18.09
C ARG A 169 -10.80 -55.08 18.49
N ILE A 170 -11.12 -53.94 17.87
CA ILE A 170 -12.45 -53.33 18.00
C ILE A 170 -13.43 -54.27 17.28
N GLY A 171 -14.00 -55.21 18.04
CA GLY A 171 -15.15 -55.97 17.61
C GLY A 171 -16.31 -55.02 17.31
N ARG A 172 -16.99 -55.25 16.19
CA ARG A 172 -18.20 -54.52 15.78
C ARG A 172 -19.29 -54.75 16.84
N GLY A 173 -19.29 -53.96 17.92
CA GLY A 173 -20.16 -54.17 19.08
C GLY A 173 -19.83 -53.39 20.37
N GLY A 174 -18.72 -52.62 20.43
CA GLY A 174 -18.47 -51.69 21.54
C GLY A 174 -18.14 -52.31 22.91
N GLN A 175 -17.95 -53.62 23.00
CA GLN A 175 -17.49 -54.29 24.22
C GLN A 175 -15.96 -54.36 24.21
N PHE A 176 -15.32 -53.81 25.24
CA PHE A 176 -13.87 -53.92 25.46
C PHE A 176 -13.56 -55.30 26.07
N ASP A 177 -13.04 -56.22 25.27
CA ASP A 177 -12.46 -57.48 25.79
C ASP A 177 -11.05 -57.20 26.29
N VAL A 178 -10.83 -57.40 27.59
CA VAL A 178 -9.51 -57.31 28.23
C VAL A 178 -8.91 -58.71 28.24
N ASP A 179 -7.70 -58.85 27.70
CA ASP A 179 -6.97 -60.12 27.60
C ASP A 179 -6.64 -60.67 29.02
N PRO A 180 -7.07 -61.89 29.39
CA PRO A 180 -6.88 -62.43 30.74
C PRO A 180 -5.42 -62.70 31.14
N ASP A 181 -4.50 -62.85 30.17
CA ASP A 181 -3.13 -63.34 30.42
C ASP A 181 -2.08 -62.22 30.52
N TYR A 182 -2.48 -60.98 30.78
CA TYR A 182 -1.52 -59.88 30.98
C TYR A 182 -0.77 -60.04 32.33
N PRO A 183 0.58 -60.05 32.33
CA PRO A 183 1.35 -60.23 33.56
C PRO A 183 1.36 -58.92 34.36
N TRP A 184 0.48 -58.83 35.35
CA TRP A 184 0.46 -57.73 36.32
C TRP A 184 1.65 -57.87 37.27
N ASP A 185 2.64 -56.96 37.21
CA ASP A 185 3.60 -56.84 38.31
C ASP A 185 2.88 -56.22 39.51
N GLY A 186 2.94 -56.89 40.67
CA GLY A 186 2.11 -56.59 41.85
C GLY A 186 2.33 -55.23 42.52
N ARG A 187 2.98 -54.28 41.85
CA ARG A 187 3.27 -52.93 42.37
C ARG A 187 2.13 -51.94 42.13
N ALA A 188 1.28 -52.16 41.12
CA ALA A 188 0.10 -51.32 40.87
C ALA A 188 -1.11 -51.64 41.77
N GLY A 189 -1.21 -52.87 42.29
CA GLY A 189 -2.32 -53.29 43.16
C GLY A 189 -2.26 -52.72 44.59
N ALA A 190 -1.07 -52.41 45.08
CA ALA A 190 -0.86 -51.96 46.45
C ALA A 190 -1.34 -50.51 46.70
N SER A 191 -1.25 -49.63 45.71
CA SER A 191 -1.66 -48.22 45.82
C SER A 191 -3.18 -48.03 45.67
N ALA A 192 -3.87 -48.89 44.93
CA ALA A 192 -5.34 -48.85 44.82
C ALA A 192 -6.05 -49.37 46.10
N GLN A 193 -5.47 -50.37 46.77
CA GLN A 193 -6.04 -50.95 47.99
C GLN A 193 -5.93 -50.04 49.22
N GLY A 194 -4.93 -49.15 49.25
CA GLY A 194 -4.78 -48.14 50.31
C GLY A 194 -5.83 -47.03 50.23
N LEU A 195 -6.17 -46.59 49.02
CA LEU A 195 -7.16 -45.53 48.79
C LEU A 195 -8.60 -45.99 49.07
N GLY A 196 -8.94 -47.25 48.76
CA GLY A 196 -10.27 -47.80 49.04
C GLY A 196 -10.60 -47.93 50.54
N LYS A 197 -9.61 -48.29 51.37
CA LYS A 197 -9.80 -48.49 52.82
C LYS A 197 -9.98 -47.17 53.58
N HIS A 198 -9.35 -46.09 53.13
CA HIS A 198 -9.50 -44.75 53.72
C HIS A 198 -10.85 -44.10 53.36
N ALA A 199 -11.36 -44.31 52.15
CA ALA A 199 -12.65 -43.78 51.71
C ALA A 199 -13.83 -44.44 52.48
N THR A 200 -13.75 -45.74 52.79
CA THR A 200 -14.79 -46.44 53.55
C THR A 200 -14.84 -46.04 55.03
N LYS A 201 -13.73 -45.59 55.63
CA LYS A 201 -13.69 -45.19 57.05
C LYS A 201 -14.29 -43.81 57.29
N LEU A 202 -14.21 -42.90 56.31
CA LEU A 202 -14.78 -41.55 56.41
C LEU A 202 -16.30 -41.52 56.20
N ALA A 203 -16.88 -42.53 55.55
CA ALA A 203 -18.32 -42.63 55.34
C ALA A 203 -19.09 -43.31 56.51
N GLN A 204 -18.37 -43.93 57.45
CA GLN A 204 -18.97 -44.68 58.56
C GLN A 204 -19.09 -43.90 59.88
N ASP A 205 -18.37 -42.77 60.03
CA ASP A 205 -18.35 -41.96 61.26
C ASP A 205 -19.22 -40.68 61.20
N ASP A 206 -20.04 -40.49 60.16
CA ASP A 206 -20.95 -39.35 60.07
C ASP A 206 -22.37 -39.69 60.58
N PRO A 207 -22.79 -39.18 61.76
CA PRO A 207 -24.10 -39.47 62.37
C PRO A 207 -25.30 -38.89 61.60
N GLN A 208 -25.10 -38.14 60.51
CA GLN A 208 -26.20 -37.60 59.70
C GLN A 208 -26.89 -38.61 58.77
N TYR A 209 -26.26 -39.77 58.47
CA TYR A 209 -26.79 -40.73 57.50
C TYR A 209 -27.88 -41.70 58.02
N LEU A 210 -28.12 -41.78 59.34
CA LEU A 210 -29.09 -42.72 59.92
C LEU A 210 -30.54 -42.19 60.06
N ARG A 211 -30.85 -40.96 59.62
CA ARG A 211 -32.21 -40.38 59.73
C ARG A 211 -33.11 -40.53 58.50
N LEU A 212 -32.62 -41.03 57.37
CA LEU A 212 -33.41 -41.13 56.12
C LEU A 212 -33.91 -42.55 55.80
N ARG A 213 -33.85 -43.48 56.77
CA ARG A 213 -34.24 -44.88 56.56
C ARG A 213 -35.22 -45.43 57.60
N ARG A 214 -36.18 -44.61 58.03
CA ARG A 214 -37.39 -45.09 58.67
C ARG A 214 -38.60 -44.31 58.17
#